data_AF-A0A7I8WCR9-F1
#
_entry.id   AF-A0A7I8WCR9-F1
#
_cell.length_a   1.000
_cell.length_b   1.000
_cell.length_c   1.000
_cell.angle_alpha   90.00
_cell.angle_beta   90.00
_cell.angle_gamma   90.00
#
_symmetry.space_group_name_H-M   'P 1'
#
loop_
_entity.id
_entity.type
_entity.pdbx_description
1 polymer ?
#
loop_
_entity_poly.entity_id
_entity_poly.type
_entity_poly.pdbx_seq_one_letter_code
_entity_poly.pdbx_strand_id
1 'polypeptide(L)'
;MFNKEEYGSLSEKRGTEASKRIDEELFQLYEIIANIGYLSNGYYTVTFGELFREYETISNKLNGLLVRARKRDMVKFEGEVLFERKDDNVVIKLEEFKLKRLKDISQEASLNFDSE
;
A
#
# COMPACT_ATOMS: atom_id res chain seq x y z
N MET A 1 17.26 -45.69 17.22
CA MET A 1 17.66 -44.31 16.85
C MET A 1 16.82 -43.91 15.65
N PHE A 2 15.78 -43.09 15.86
CA PHE A 2 14.94 -42.59 14.78
C PHE A 2 15.44 -41.21 14.39
N ASN A 3 16.04 -41.10 13.19
CA ASN A 3 16.41 -39.81 12.60
C ASN A 3 15.11 -39.07 12.24
N LYS A 4 14.84 -38.03 13.00
CA LYS A 4 13.65 -37.20 12.88
C LYS A 4 14.02 -35.96 12.08
N GLU A 5 13.33 -35.82 10.94
CA GLU A 5 12.97 -34.56 10.29
C GLU A 5 13.93 -33.97 9.24
N GLU A 6 13.81 -34.52 8.03
CA GLU A 6 13.72 -33.75 6.80
C GLU A 6 12.56 -32.72 6.86
N TYR A 7 12.80 -31.53 7.41
CA TYR A 7 11.86 -30.40 7.33
C TYR A 7 12.56 -29.10 6.95
N GLY A 8 13.41 -29.15 5.93
CA GLY A 8 14.03 -27.97 5.32
C GLY A 8 13.47 -27.56 3.96
N SER A 9 12.69 -28.41 3.28
CA SER A 9 12.45 -28.26 1.82
C SER A 9 11.18 -27.51 1.40
N LEU A 10 10.50 -26.76 2.28
CA LEU A 10 9.27 -26.04 1.92
C LEU A 10 9.14 -24.59 2.41
N SER A 11 10.14 -24.00 3.08
CA SER A 11 10.09 -22.57 3.46
C SER A 11 10.83 -21.61 2.53
N GLU A 12 11.71 -22.06 1.63
CA GLU A 12 12.35 -21.16 0.65
C GLU A 12 11.53 -20.95 -0.63
N LYS A 13 10.56 -21.83 -0.93
CA LYS A 13 9.75 -21.77 -2.16
C LYS A 13 8.39 -21.08 -1.99
N ARG A 14 8.32 -20.05 -1.14
CA ARG A 14 7.17 -19.11 -1.07
C ARG A 14 7.60 -17.64 -1.02
N GLY A 15 8.90 -17.35 -1.12
CA GLY A 15 9.43 -16.00 -0.97
C GLY A 15 9.26 -15.08 -2.18
N THR A 16 8.95 -15.61 -3.37
CA THR A 16 9.18 -14.84 -4.62
C THR A 16 8.15 -15.04 -5.74
N GLU A 17 6.92 -15.51 -5.49
CA GLU A 17 5.85 -15.49 -6.52
C GLU A 17 4.46 -15.21 -5.93
N ALA A 18 4.32 -14.11 -5.18
CA ALA A 18 3.00 -13.57 -4.80
C ALA A 18 2.93 -12.05 -5.03
N SER A 19 3.71 -11.53 -5.98
CA SER A 19 4.06 -10.09 -6.02
C SER A 19 3.58 -9.33 -7.25
N LYS A 20 2.43 -9.69 -7.84
CA LYS A 20 1.91 -8.97 -9.03
C LYS A 20 0.47 -8.45 -8.96
N ARG A 21 -0.25 -8.63 -7.86
CA ARG A 21 -1.55 -7.96 -7.67
C ARG A 21 -1.43 -6.94 -6.54
N ILE A 22 -1.74 -5.69 -6.86
CA ILE A 22 -1.91 -4.66 -5.83
C ILE A 22 -3.16 -5.05 -5.05
N ASP A 23 -3.10 -4.94 -3.74
CA ASP A 23 -4.26 -5.14 -2.88
C ASP A 23 -5.27 -4.02 -3.20
N GLU A 24 -6.54 -4.35 -3.45
CA GLU A 24 -7.58 -3.36 -3.78
C GLU A 24 -7.65 -2.26 -2.71
N GLU A 25 -7.44 -2.61 -1.43
CA GLU A 25 -7.39 -1.65 -0.32
C GLU A 25 -6.23 -0.65 -0.48
N LEU A 26 -5.08 -1.09 -1.00
CA LEU A 26 -3.94 -0.19 -1.27
C LEU A 26 -4.21 0.72 -2.46
N PHE A 27 -4.86 0.21 -3.51
CA PHE A 27 -5.21 1.03 -4.66
C PHE A 27 -6.17 2.15 -4.27
N GLN A 28 -7.22 1.82 -3.52
CA GLN A 28 -8.16 2.81 -2.97
C GLN A 28 -7.44 3.85 -2.11
N LEU A 29 -6.52 3.44 -1.22
CA LEU A 29 -5.71 4.37 -0.43
C LEU A 29 -4.97 5.37 -1.32
N TYR A 30 -4.34 4.90 -2.40
CA TYR A 30 -3.59 5.79 -3.28
C TYR A 30 -4.47 6.73 -4.10
N GLU A 31 -5.66 6.25 -4.52
CA GLU A 31 -6.63 7.10 -5.20
C GLU A 31 -7.16 8.20 -4.28
N ILE A 32 -7.45 7.87 -3.01
CA ILE A 32 -7.85 8.86 -2.01
C ILE A 32 -6.71 9.88 -1.85
N ILE A 33 -5.47 9.45 -1.58
CA ILE A 33 -4.32 10.36 -1.44
C ILE A 33 -4.16 11.25 -2.69
N ALA A 34 -4.37 10.72 -3.89
CA ALA A 34 -4.28 11.51 -5.12
C ALA A 34 -5.46 12.48 -5.33
N ASN A 35 -6.63 12.16 -4.78
CA ASN A 35 -7.85 12.97 -4.86
C ASN A 35 -7.86 14.13 -3.86
N ILE A 36 -7.48 13.87 -2.61
CA ILE A 36 -7.48 14.88 -1.54
C ILE A 36 -6.11 15.55 -1.36
N GLY A 37 -5.04 14.91 -1.82
CA GLY A 37 -3.68 15.41 -1.69
C GLY A 37 -3.31 16.38 -2.80
N TYR A 38 -2.29 17.20 -2.51
CA TYR A 38 -1.74 18.16 -3.46
C TYR A 38 -0.58 17.54 -4.24
N LEU A 39 -0.61 17.62 -5.58
CA LEU A 39 0.49 17.19 -6.43
C LEU A 39 1.54 18.30 -6.54
N SER A 40 2.76 18.03 -6.06
CA SER A 40 3.90 18.93 -6.16
C SER A 40 5.17 18.16 -6.47
N ASN A 41 5.94 18.61 -7.46
CA ASN A 41 7.23 18.03 -7.84
C ASN A 41 7.19 16.51 -8.08
N GLY A 42 6.07 15.97 -8.61
CA GLY A 42 5.89 14.54 -8.85
C GLY A 42 5.53 13.72 -7.61
N TYR A 43 5.17 14.36 -6.50
CA TYR A 43 4.69 13.73 -5.28
C TYR A 43 3.30 14.26 -4.92
N TYR A 44 2.37 13.35 -4.64
CA TYR A 44 1.15 13.69 -3.93
C TYR A 44 1.45 13.80 -2.43
N THR A 45 1.08 14.92 -1.83
CA THR A 45 1.26 15.17 -0.39
C THR A 45 -0.07 15.44 0.27
N VAL A 46 -0.35 14.73 1.36
CA VAL A 46 -1.55 14.91 2.18
C VAL A 46 -1.18 14.77 3.66
N THR A 47 -1.90 15.45 4.55
CA THR A 47 -1.71 15.25 5.99
C THR A 47 -2.44 14.00 6.48
N PHE A 48 -1.92 13.37 7.54
CA PHE A 48 -2.58 12.20 8.14
C PHE A 48 -3.98 12.54 8.63
N GLY A 49 -4.21 13.73 9.20
CA GLY A 49 -5.52 14.13 9.69
C GLY A 49 -6.56 14.32 8.56
N GLU A 50 -6.14 14.86 7.41
CA GLU A 50 -7.00 14.92 6.22
C GLU A 50 -7.29 13.54 5.66
N LEU A 51 -6.25 12.72 5.52
CA LEU A 51 -6.41 11.34 5.05
C LEU A 51 -7.31 10.54 5.99
N PHE A 52 -7.11 10.64 7.30
CA PHE A 52 -7.88 9.95 8.31
C PHE A 52 -9.35 10.34 8.25
N ARG A 53 -9.68 11.64 8.15
CA ARG A 53 -11.09 12.10 8.05
C ARG A 53 -11.81 11.56 6.82
N GLU A 54 -11.14 11.54 5.67
CA GLU A 54 -11.71 10.97 4.44
C GLU A 54 -11.83 9.43 4.55
N TYR A 55 -10.90 8.79 5.26
CA TYR A 55 -10.89 7.35 5.51
C TYR A 55 -11.79 6.89 6.67
N GLU A 56 -12.22 7.78 7.57
CA GLU A 56 -12.98 7.46 8.81
C GLU A 56 -14.35 6.84 8.50
N THR A 57 -14.89 7.14 7.31
CA THR A 57 -16.07 6.48 6.75
C THR A 57 -15.86 4.98 6.51
N ILE A 58 -14.60 4.52 6.42
CA ILE A 58 -14.16 3.16 6.05
C ILE A 58 -13.04 2.65 7.01
N SER A 59 -13.33 2.57 8.31
CA SER A 59 -12.69 1.67 9.30
C SER A 59 -11.23 1.93 9.76
N ASN A 60 -10.95 1.49 11.01
CA ASN A 60 -9.69 1.44 11.79
C ASN A 60 -8.46 0.78 11.12
N LYS A 61 -8.45 0.58 9.80
CA LYS A 61 -7.41 -0.14 9.07
C LYS A 61 -6.38 0.76 8.38
N LEU A 62 -6.55 2.09 8.39
CA LEU A 62 -5.65 3.03 7.71
C LEU A 62 -4.18 2.82 8.09
N ASN A 63 -3.89 2.66 9.39
CA ASN A 63 -2.52 2.41 9.85
C ASN A 63 -1.94 1.10 9.29
N GLY A 64 -2.75 0.04 9.22
CA GLY A 64 -2.33 -1.22 8.62
C GLY A 64 -2.00 -1.09 7.13
N LEU A 65 -2.78 -0.28 6.42
CA LEU A 65 -2.56 -0.01 4.99
C LEU A 65 -1.35 0.88 4.76
N LEU A 66 -1.14 1.92 5.56
CA LEU A 66 0.05 2.77 5.49
C LEU A 66 1.32 1.97 5.75
N VAL A 67 1.31 1.05 6.72
CA VAL A 67 2.43 0.14 6.97
C VAL A 67 2.69 -0.78 5.78
N ARG A 68 1.63 -1.35 5.16
CA ARG A 68 1.77 -2.19 3.94
C ARG A 68 2.29 -1.39 2.75
N ALA A 69 1.77 -0.19 2.53
CA ALA A 69 2.19 0.72 1.48
C ALA A 69 3.66 1.12 1.64
N ARG A 70 4.08 1.40 2.89
CA ARG A 70 5.47 1.70 3.23
C ARG A 70 6.41 0.53 2.97
N LYS A 71 5.99 -0.71 3.28
CA LYS A 71 6.79 -1.93 2.97
C LYS A 71 7.03 -2.14 1.47
N ARG A 72 6.21 -1.52 0.61
CA ARG A 72 6.35 -1.54 -0.86
C ARG A 72 7.05 -0.28 -1.38
N ASP A 73 7.64 0.52 -0.50
CA ASP A 73 8.22 1.85 -0.75
C ASP A 73 7.28 2.84 -1.44
N MET A 74 5.97 2.60 -1.41
CA MET A 74 5.02 3.38 -2.21
C MET A 74 4.68 4.72 -1.59
N VAL A 75 4.65 4.77 -0.26
CA VAL A 75 4.39 5.97 0.52
C VAL A 75 5.53 6.21 1.51
N LYS A 76 5.77 7.48 1.80
CA LYS A 76 6.75 7.93 2.79
C LYS A 76 6.06 8.86 3.77
N PHE A 77 6.20 8.59 5.05
CA PHE A 77 5.72 9.42 6.14
C PHE A 77 6.66 9.25 7.34
N GLU A 78 6.65 10.22 8.25
CA GLU A 78 7.47 10.19 9.45
C GLU A 78 6.76 9.39 10.57
N GLY A 79 7.51 8.54 11.28
CA GLY A 79 6.97 7.70 12.35
C GLY A 79 6.70 6.24 11.94
N GLU A 80 6.56 5.36 12.93
CA GLU A 80 6.26 3.93 12.70
C GLU A 80 4.77 3.63 12.64
N VAL A 81 4.00 4.31 13.49
CA VAL A 81 2.55 4.22 13.62
C VAL A 81 2.05 5.64 13.89
N LEU A 82 0.97 6.03 13.23
CA LEU A 82 0.35 7.34 13.39
C LEU A 82 -0.89 7.22 14.26
N PHE A 83 -1.05 8.15 15.20
CA PHE A 83 -2.18 8.20 16.11
C PHE A 83 -3.05 9.41 15.79
N GLU A 84 -4.36 9.18 15.68
CA GLU A 84 -5.35 10.23 15.49
C GLU A 84 -5.19 11.34 16.53
N ARG A 85 -5.43 12.60 16.13
CA ARG A 85 -5.35 13.82 16.95
C ARG A 85 -3.96 14.21 17.43
N LYS A 86 -3.02 13.27 17.46
CA LYS A 86 -1.62 13.49 17.83
C LYS A 86 -0.76 13.74 16.60
N ASP A 87 -0.91 12.87 15.59
CA ASP A 87 -0.05 12.84 14.41
C ASP A 87 -0.76 13.38 13.16
N ASP A 88 -1.87 14.11 13.33
CA ASP A 88 -2.69 14.65 12.23
C ASP A 88 -1.89 15.54 11.26
N ASN A 89 -0.84 16.19 11.75
CA ASN A 89 0.02 17.07 10.94
C ASN A 89 1.11 16.31 10.16
N VAL A 90 1.24 14.99 10.34
CA VAL A 90 2.25 14.19 9.63
C VAL A 90 1.93 14.15 8.15
N VAL A 91 2.91 14.52 7.32
CA VAL A 91 2.76 14.53 5.87
C VAL A 91 3.04 13.15 5.29
N ILE A 92 2.06 12.63 4.57
CA ILE A 92 2.15 11.41 3.78
C ILE A 92 2.47 11.80 2.34
N LYS A 93 3.57 11.26 1.83
CA LYS A 93 4.06 11.50 0.46
C LYS A 93 3.90 10.24 -0.38
N LEU A 94 3.22 10.35 -1.50
CA LEU A 94 3.05 9.30 -2.51
C LEU A 94 3.72 9.74 -3.81
N GLU A 95 4.51 8.84 -4.41
CA GLU A 95 5.16 9.10 -5.70
C GLU A 95 4.16 8.97 -6.86
N GLU A 96 3.98 10.04 -7.66
CA GLU A 96 3.01 10.09 -8.77
C GLU A 96 3.26 8.97 -9.79
N PHE A 97 4.52 8.71 -10.13
CA PHE A 97 4.87 7.64 -11.07
C PHE A 97 4.49 6.25 -10.55
N LYS A 98 4.47 6.05 -9.22
CA LYS A 98 4.07 4.77 -8.64
C LYS A 98 2.58 4.55 -8.85
N LEU A 99 1.76 5.58 -8.63
CA LEU A 99 0.32 5.52 -8.92
C LEU A 99 0.05 5.23 -10.40
N LYS A 100 0.74 5.90 -11.33
CA LYS A 100 0.61 5.63 -12.78
C LYS A 100 0.90 4.17 -13.11
N ARG A 101 2.05 3.67 -12.65
CA ARG A 101 2.46 2.27 -12.83
C ARG A 101 1.44 1.28 -12.27
N LEU A 102 0.79 1.61 -11.15
CA LEU A 102 -0.26 0.74 -10.59
C LEU A 102 -1.49 0.66 -11.48
N LYS A 103 -1.92 1.80 -12.04
CA LYS A 103 -3.05 1.86 -12.96
C LYS A 103 -2.76 0.99 -14.19
N ASP A 104 -1.56 1.09 -14.75
CA ASP A 104 -1.14 0.27 -15.89
C ASP A 104 -1.22 -1.23 -15.57
N ILE A 105 -0.68 -1.66 -14.42
CA ILE A 105 -0.72 -3.07 -13.97
C ILE A 105 -2.17 -3.55 -13.76
N SER A 106 -3.04 -2.73 -13.18
CA SER A 106 -4.44 -3.10 -12.96
C SER A 106 -5.22 -3.27 -14.27
N GLN A 107 -4.96 -2.42 -15.26
CA GLN A 107 -5.61 -2.48 -16.58
C GLN A 107 -5.16 -3.72 -17.36
N GLU A 108 -3.86 -4.01 -17.35
CA GLU A 108 -3.32 -5.25 -17.94
C GLU A 108 -3.90 -6.51 -17.26
N ALA A 109 -4.08 -6.49 -15.94
CA ALA A 109 -4.66 -7.62 -15.22
C ALA A 109 -6.13 -7.87 -15.56
N SER A 110 -6.94 -6.82 -15.74
CA SER A 110 -8.34 -6.95 -16.15
C SER A 110 -8.49 -7.45 -17.59
N LEU A 111 -7.66 -6.96 -18.52
CA LEU A 111 -7.67 -7.41 -19.92
C LEU A 111 -7.31 -8.89 -20.09
N ASN A 112 -6.41 -9.41 -19.24
CA ASN A 112 -6.01 -10.82 -19.28
C ASN A 112 -7.06 -11.77 -18.70
N PHE A 113 -8.03 -11.27 -17.92
CA PHE A 113 -9.08 -12.10 -17.31
C PHE A 113 -10.28 -12.32 -18.25
N ASP A 114 -10.50 -11.40 -19.20
CA ASP A 114 -11.54 -11.51 -20.23
C ASP A 114 -11.08 -12.36 -21.44
N SER A 115 -9.89 -12.95 -21.37
CA SER A 115 -9.24 -13.71 -22.46
C SER A 115 -9.28 -15.24 -22.29
N GLU A 116 -9.88 -15.77 -21.21
CA GLU A 116 -10.07 -17.23 -20.99
C GLU A 116 -11.53 -17.66 -21.14
#